data_AF-A0A8T4BAS4-F1
#
_entry.id   AF-A0A8T4BAS4-F1
#
_cell.length_a   1.000
_cell.length_b   1.000
_cell.length_c   1.000
_cell.angle_alpha   90.00
_cell.angle_beta   90.00
_cell.angle_gamma   90.00
#
_symmetry.space_group_name_H-M   'P 1'
#
loop_
_entity.id
_entity.type
_entity.pdbx_description
1 polymer ?
#
loop_
_entity_poly.entity_id
_entity_poly.type
_entity_poly.pdbx_seq_one_letter_code
_entity_poly.pdbx_strand_id
1 'polypeptide(L)'
;MSKLNWNKIWRWIHLAAGLILVIYHSRIAYVEYGWMETAWSADVDKFVSTTFIFLVMWTGLAKWPVYPWYKKRQNRKKREAKAEAAESTA
;
A
#
# COMPACT_ATOMS: atom_id res chain seq x y z
N MET A 1 -0.94 -6.11 -25.01
CA MET A 1 -0.20 -6.19 -23.74
C MET A 1 -0.98 -5.40 -22.69
N SER A 2 -1.55 -6.06 -21.68
CA SER A 2 -2.45 -5.41 -20.72
C SER A 2 -1.71 -4.26 -20.01
N LYS A 3 -2.31 -3.07 -19.97
CA LYS A 3 -1.75 -1.91 -19.28
C LYS A 3 -1.72 -2.24 -17.79
N LEU A 4 -0.58 -2.73 -17.29
CA LEU A 4 -0.40 -3.05 -15.88
C LEU A 4 -0.80 -1.83 -15.06
N ASN A 5 -1.83 -1.99 -14.24
CA ASN A 5 -2.36 -0.92 -13.42
C ASN A 5 -1.44 -0.72 -12.23
N TRP A 6 -0.40 0.08 -12.42
CA TRP A 6 0.63 0.36 -11.43
C TRP A 6 0.06 0.81 -10.09
N ASN A 7 -1.05 1.56 -10.09
CA ASN A 7 -1.74 1.96 -8.87
C ASN A 7 -2.39 0.78 -8.13
N LYS A 8 -2.90 -0.23 -8.86
CA LYS A 8 -3.42 -1.46 -8.27
C LYS A 8 -2.27 -2.28 -7.67
N ILE A 9 -1.16 -2.43 -8.40
CA ILE A 9 0.03 -3.16 -7.93
C ILE A 9 0.60 -2.53 -6.66
N TRP A 10 0.84 -1.22 -6.67
CA TRP A 10 1.32 -0.49 -5.49
C TRP A 10 0.41 -0.61 -4.28
N ARG A 11 -0.91 -0.57 -4.49
CA ARG A 11 -1.88 -0.80 -3.41
C ARG A 11 -1.71 -2.19 -2.80
N TRP A 12 -1.60 -3.23 -3.64
CA TRP A 12 -1.44 -4.60 -3.15
C TRP A 12 -0.11 -4.80 -2.43
N ILE A 13 0.98 -4.22 -2.92
CA ILE A 13 2.29 -4.26 -2.25
C ILE A 13 2.20 -3.61 -0.86
N HIS A 14 1.61 -2.41 -0.76
CA HIS A 14 1.48 -1.72 0.53
C HIS A 14 0.58 -2.48 1.51
N LEU A 15 -0.53 -3.04 1.03
CA LEU A 15 -1.42 -3.86 1.87
C LEU A 15 -0.74 -5.15 2.34
N ALA A 16 0.02 -5.82 1.47
CA ALA A 16 0.77 -7.02 1.84
C ALA A 16 1.86 -6.70 2.87
N ALA A 17 2.60 -5.60 2.67
CA ALA A 17 3.63 -5.17 3.61
C ALA A 17 3.01 -4.72 4.97
N GLY A 18 1.87 -4.05 4.95
CA GLY A 18 1.11 -3.71 6.16
C GLY A 18 0.60 -4.96 6.89
N LEU A 19 0.14 -5.98 6.18
CA LEU A 19 -0.30 -7.24 6.80
C LEU A 19 0.84 -7.93 7.54
N ILE A 20 2.06 -7.92 7.01
CA ILE A 20 3.25 -8.45 7.68
C ILE A 20 3.51 -7.70 9.00
N LEU A 21 3.37 -6.37 9.02
CA LEU A 21 3.49 -5.59 10.26
C LEU A 21 2.42 -5.95 11.29
N VAL A 22 1.19 -6.24 10.85
CA VAL A 22 0.12 -6.71 11.74
C VAL A 22 0.48 -8.06 12.36
N ILE A 23 0.98 -9.01 11.56
CA ILE A 23 1.43 -10.33 12.05
C ILE A 23 2.59 -10.19 13.04
N TYR A 24 3.53 -9.28 12.75
CA TYR A 24 4.64 -9.00 13.64
C TYR A 24 4.16 -8.50 15.01
N HIS A 25 3.29 -7.48 15.03
CA HIS A 25 2.75 -6.92 16.28
C HIS A 25 1.81 -7.89 17.02
N SER A 26 1.01 -8.67 16.30
CA SER A 26 0.10 -9.63 16.93
C SER A 26 0.86 -10.73 17.66
N ARG A 27 2.01 -11.18 17.14
CA ARG A 27 2.88 -12.13 17.85
C ARG A 27 3.45 -11.54 19.14
N ILE A 28 3.87 -10.28 19.15
CA ILE A 28 4.33 -9.61 20.38
C ILE A 28 3.20 -9.57 21.41
N ALA A 29 2.00 -9.17 20.99
CA ALA A 29 0.83 -9.13 21.86
C ALA A 29 0.46 -10.52 22.40
N TYR A 30 0.53 -11.57 21.56
CA TYR A 30 0.24 -12.94 21.98
C TYR A 30 1.23 -13.49 23.01
N VAL A 31 2.48 -13.06 22.99
CA VAL A 31 3.44 -13.38 24.05
C VAL A 31 3.02 -12.70 25.36
N GLU A 32 2.63 -11.43 25.29
CA GLU A 32 2.21 -10.67 26.47
C GLU A 32 0.90 -11.19 27.07
N TYR A 33 -0.03 -11.70 26.25
CA TYR A 33 -1.24 -12.39 26.70
C TYR A 33 -1.01 -13.84 27.15
N GLY A 34 0.20 -14.39 26.99
CA GLY A 34 0.53 -15.77 27.37
C GLY A 34 0.04 -16.84 26.40
N TRP A 35 -0.32 -16.47 25.17
CA TRP A 35 -0.74 -17.38 24.10
C TRP A 35 0.45 -17.94 23.30
N MET A 36 1.63 -17.33 23.45
CA MET A 36 2.90 -17.81 22.92
C MET A 36 4.01 -17.66 23.96
N GLU A 37 4.97 -18.58 23.95
CA GLU A 37 6.07 -18.60 24.91
C GLU A 37 7.24 -17.69 24.50
N THR A 38 7.37 -17.37 23.21
CA THR A 38 8.54 -16.62 22.70
C THR A 38 8.17 -15.58 21.65
N ALA A 39 8.77 -14.40 21.79
CA ALA A 39 8.69 -13.30 20.84
C ALA A 39 9.57 -13.56 19.60
N TRP A 40 9.66 -12.55 18.73
CA TRP A 40 10.59 -12.54 17.62
C TRP A 40 12.04 -12.48 18.11
N SER A 41 12.99 -12.88 17.25
CA SER A 41 14.42 -12.73 17.55
C SER A 41 14.84 -11.27 17.45
N ALA A 42 15.92 -10.91 18.16
CA ALA A 42 16.47 -9.55 18.16
C ALA A 42 16.80 -9.02 16.74
N ASP A 43 17.25 -9.91 15.84
CA ASP A 43 17.54 -9.55 14.45
C ASP A 43 16.28 -9.16 13.67
N VAL A 44 15.17 -9.87 13.91
CA VAL A 44 13.88 -9.57 13.29
C VAL A 44 13.33 -8.26 13.84
N ASP A 45 13.39 -8.05 15.15
CA ASP A 45 12.95 -6.80 15.78
C ASP A 45 13.75 -5.61 15.26
N LYS A 46 15.07 -5.75 15.14
CA LYS A 46 15.94 -4.72 14.57
C LYS A 46 15.55 -4.42 13.12
N PHE A 47 15.43 -5.44 12.27
CA PHE A 47 15.03 -5.25 10.87
C PHE A 47 13.66 -4.58 10.72
N VAL A 48 12.67 -5.02 11.51
CA VAL A 48 11.31 -4.49 11.43
C VAL A 48 11.28 -3.04 11.90
N SER A 49 11.92 -2.74 13.04
CA SER A 49 11.94 -1.40 13.64
C SER A 49 12.75 -0.38 12.83
N THR A 50 13.93 -0.75 12.31
CA THR A 50 14.80 0.21 11.62
C THR A 50 14.47 0.39 10.15
N THR A 51 13.95 -0.66 9.50
CA THR A 51 13.85 -0.70 8.03
C THR A 51 12.42 -0.92 7.58
N PHE A 52 11.77 -1.99 8.05
CA PHE A 52 10.49 -2.42 7.48
C PHE A 52 9.37 -1.42 7.77
N ILE A 53 9.27 -0.89 9.00
CA ILE A 53 8.28 0.15 9.35
C ILE A 53 8.44 1.38 8.46
N PHE A 54 9.68 1.84 8.25
CA PHE A 54 9.95 2.99 7.39
C PHE A 54 9.61 2.70 5.93
N LEU A 55 9.86 1.49 5.42
CA LEU A 55 9.45 1.09 4.07
C LEU A 55 7.92 1.10 3.92
N VAL A 56 7.17 0.55 4.87
CA VAL A 56 5.70 0.57 4.81
C VAL A 56 5.16 2.00 4.94
N MET A 57 5.70 2.78 5.87
CA MET A 57 5.32 4.18 6.05
C MET A 57 5.63 5.01 4.80
N TRP A 58 6.83 4.86 4.22
CA TRP A 58 7.23 5.53 2.99
C TRP A 58 6.35 5.12 1.82
N THR A 59 6.00 3.84 1.68
CA THR A 59 5.13 3.38 0.60
C THR A 59 3.70 3.93 0.71
N GLY A 60 3.22 4.22 1.93
CA GLY A 60 1.98 4.95 2.18
C GLY A 60 2.07 6.45 1.86
N LEU A 61 3.12 7.11 2.37
CA LEU A 61 3.34 8.56 2.23
C LEU A 61 3.76 8.98 0.82
N ALA A 62 4.59 8.21 0.13
CA ALA A 62 5.04 8.51 -1.23
C ALA A 62 3.89 8.63 -2.23
N LYS A 63 2.74 8.01 -1.92
CA LYS A 63 1.51 8.18 -2.70
C LYS A 63 0.89 9.57 -2.49
N TRP A 64 0.99 10.16 -1.31
CA TRP A 64 0.29 11.39 -0.93
C TRP A 64 0.64 12.63 -1.79
N PRO A 65 1.92 12.95 -2.09
CA PRO A 65 2.24 14.09 -2.96
C PRO A 65 1.92 13.80 -4.44
N VAL A 66 1.97 12.54 -4.87
CA VAL A 66 1.75 12.14 -6.27
C VAL A 66 0.26 11.95 -6.59
N TYR A 67 -0.55 11.60 -5.59
CA TYR A 67 -1.96 11.25 -5.75
C TYR A 67 -2.84 12.38 -6.32
N PRO A 68 -2.73 13.65 -5.90
CA PRO A 68 -3.52 14.75 -6.46
C PRO A 68 -3.26 14.93 -7.96
N TRP A 69 -1.98 14.88 -8.37
CA TRP A 69 -1.59 15.03 -9.76
C TRP A 69 -2.05 13.85 -10.62
N TYR A 70 -1.88 12.63 -10.11
CA TYR A 70 -2.38 11.41 -10.74
C TYR A 70 -3.90 11.44 -10.93
N LYS A 71 -4.67 11.80 -9.89
CA LYS A 71 -6.13 11.86 -9.92
C LYS A 71 -6.62 12.95 -10.88
N LYS A 72 -5.96 14.10 -10.92
CA LYS A 72 -6.26 15.18 -11.88
C LYS A 72 -6.09 14.69 -13.32
N ARG A 73 -5.00 13.97 -13.61
CA ARG A 73 -4.72 13.41 -14.95
C ARG A 73 -5.72 12.30 -15.33
N GLN A 74 -6.12 11.46 -14.38
CA GLN A 74 -7.08 10.38 -14.62
C GLN A 74 -8.50 10.93 -14.86
N ASN A 75 -8.94 11.92 -14.09
CA ASN A 75 -10.25 12.55 -14.28
C ASN A 75 -10.35 13.30 -15.61
N ARG A 76 -9.26 13.92 -16.07
CA ARG A 76 -9.23 14.57 -17.40
C ARG A 76 -9.50 13.56 -18.52
N LYS A 77 -8.80 12.42 -18.51
CA LYS A 77 -9.03 11.33 -19.48
C LYS A 77 -10.45 10.77 -19.44
N LYS A 78 -11.07 10.69 -18.26
CA LYS A 78 -12.48 10.26 -18.13
C LYS A 78 -13.46 11.28 -18.70
N ARG A 79 -13.14 12.58 -18.62
CA ARG A 79 -13.97 13.64 -19.21
C ARG A 79 -13.85 13.65 -20.73
N GLU A 80 -12.63 13.51 -21.25
CA GLU A 80 -12.35 13.39 -22.69
C GLU A 80 -13.10 12.17 -23.28
N ALA A 81 -12.97 10.99 -22.67
CA ALA A 81 -13.69 9.79 -23.12
C ALA A 81 -15.22 9.91 -23.04
N LYS A 82 -15.75 10.68 -22.08
CA LYS A 82 -17.20 10.97 -22.00
C LYS A 82 -17.66 11.92 -23.10
N ALA A 83 -16.84 12.88 -23.48
CA ALA A 83 -17.14 13.81 -24.57
C ALA A 83 -17.10 13.08 -25.92
N GLU A 84 -16.08 12.26 -26.16
CA GLU A 84 -15.98 11.42 -27.37
C GLU A 84 -17.14 10.43 -27.48
N ALA A 85 -17.55 9.80 -26.37
CA ALA A 85 -18.71 8.91 -26.36
C ALA A 85 -20.01 9.67 -26.68
N ALA A 86 -20.20 10.87 -26.14
CA ALA A 86 -21.37 11.71 -26.41
C ALA A 86 -21.44 12.16 -27.88
N GLU A 87 -20.30 12.54 -28.48
CA GLU A 87 -20.20 12.87 -29.92
C GLU A 87 -20.44 11.65 -30.81
N SER A 88 -20.05 10.45 -30.40
CA SER A 88 -20.31 9.22 -31.19
C SER A 88 -21.76 8.75 -31.17
N THR A 89 -22.56 9.24 -30.22
CA THR A 89 -23.98 8.88 -30.03
C THR A 89 -24.97 9.95 -30.52
N ALA A 90 -24.46 11.13 -30.92
CA ALA A 90 -25.24 12.23 -31.49
C ALA A 90 -25.19 12.18 -33.03
#